data_AF-E5VKF5-F1
#
_entry.id   AF-E5VKF5-F1
#
_cell.length_a   1.000
_cell.length_b   1.000
_cell.length_c   1.000
_cell.angle_alpha   90.00
_cell.angle_beta   90.00
_cell.angle_gamma   90.00
#
_symmetry.space_group_name_H-M   'P 1'
#
loop_
_entity.id
_entity.type
_entity.pdbx_description
1 polymer ?
#
loop_
_entity_poly.entity_id
_entity_poly.type
_entity_poly.pdbx_seq_one_letter_code
_entity_poly.pdbx_strand_id
1 'polypeptide(L)'
;MTVDEKKQLLQLVLKKIEVNKTQISKEDLMTKYKAAFDALKQDLKEAAQAYMKTYVFDQIKIKKNPAGRALVNKINKRYFDQHLAEKIGTALYKDYSFDEAQYLIDQHKKWIEAEYKKYLQEGEESGGIH
;
A
#
# COMPACT_ATOMS: atom_id res chain seq x y z
N MET A 1 -11.15 6.85 9.44
CA MET A 1 -10.28 5.72 9.84
C MET A 1 -8.82 6.19 9.91
N THR A 2 -8.21 6.01 11.07
CA THR A 2 -6.77 6.21 11.34
C THR A 2 -5.92 5.19 10.60
N VAL A 3 -4.60 5.35 10.65
CA VAL A 3 -3.65 4.36 10.12
C VAL A 3 -3.86 2.99 10.79
N ASP A 4 -4.01 2.98 12.12
CA ASP A 4 -4.17 1.74 12.89
C ASP A 4 -5.49 1.04 12.57
N GLU A 5 -6.60 1.77 12.44
CA GLU A 5 -7.88 1.19 12.06
C GLU A 5 -7.82 0.55 10.67
N LYS A 6 -7.11 1.17 9.72
CA LYS A 6 -6.90 0.60 8.37
C LYS A 6 -5.99 -0.63 8.41
N LYS A 7 -4.96 -0.63 9.25
CA LYS A 7 -4.09 -1.79 9.47
C LYS A 7 -4.87 -2.97 10.02
N GLN A 8 -5.69 -2.73 11.05
CA GLN A 8 -6.55 -3.75 11.66
C GLN A 8 -7.55 -4.31 10.66
N LEU A 9 -8.17 -3.46 9.84
CA LEU A 9 -9.08 -3.92 8.77
C LEU A 9 -8.36 -4.82 7.76
N LEU A 10 -7.17 -4.44 7.30
CA LEU A 10 -6.37 -5.25 6.39
C LEU A 10 -6.03 -6.63 7.00
N GLN A 11 -5.55 -6.66 8.24
CA GLN A 11 -5.25 -7.91 8.95
C GLN A 11 -6.50 -8.79 9.15
N LEU A 12 -7.64 -8.17 9.46
CA LEU A 12 -8.91 -8.88 9.61
C LEU A 12 -9.36 -9.55 8.30
N VAL A 13 -9.32 -8.82 7.18
CA VAL A 13 -9.72 -9.37 5.88
C VAL A 13 -8.76 -10.48 5.43
N LEU A 14 -7.45 -10.28 5.64
CA LEU A 14 -6.43 -11.30 5.33
C LEU A 14 -6.69 -12.60 6.10
N LYS A 15 -6.93 -12.50 7.41
CA LYS A 15 -7.25 -13.66 8.26
C LYS A 15 -8.52 -14.39 7.80
N LYS A 16 -9.55 -13.66 7.35
CA LYS A 16 -10.76 -14.28 6.78
C LYS A 16 -10.45 -15.08 5.51
N ILE A 17 -9.58 -14.59 4.63
CA ILE A 17 -9.18 -15.30 3.42
C ILE A 17 -8.39 -16.57 3.76
N GLU A 18 -7.46 -16.47 4.71
CA GLU A 18 -6.68 -17.60 5.19
C GLU A 18 -7.57 -18.70 5.79
N VAL A 19 -8.51 -18.33 6.65
CA VAL A 19 -9.51 -19.26 7.22
C VAL A 19 -10.35 -19.92 6.13
N ASN A 20 -10.86 -19.15 5.16
CA ASN A 20 -11.66 -19.73 4.08
C ASN A 20 -10.86 -20.73 3.24
N LYS A 21 -9.58 -20.46 2.95
CA LYS A 21 -8.74 -21.37 2.17
C LYS A 21 -8.27 -22.61 2.92
N THR A 22 -8.22 -22.56 4.25
CA THR A 22 -7.84 -23.72 5.09
C THR A 22 -9.04 -24.61 5.39
N GLN A 23 -10.25 -24.04 5.51
CA GLN A 23 -11.45 -24.77 5.93
C GLN A 23 -12.38 -25.18 4.78
N ILE A 24 -12.32 -24.51 3.63
CA ILE A 24 -13.22 -24.78 2.50
C ILE A 24 -12.39 -25.34 1.34
N SER A 25 -12.91 -26.37 0.69
CA SER A 25 -12.25 -26.96 -0.48
C SER A 25 -12.07 -25.90 -1.58
N LYS A 26 -11.00 -26.03 -2.36
CA LYS A 26 -10.77 -25.13 -3.51
C LYS A 26 -11.94 -25.18 -4.50
N GLU A 27 -12.53 -26.35 -4.71
CA GLU A 27 -13.67 -26.54 -5.60
C GLU A 27 -14.89 -25.74 -5.15
N ASP A 28 -15.25 -25.84 -3.87
CA ASP A 28 -16.39 -25.10 -3.30
C ASP A 28 -16.14 -23.59 -3.32
N LEU A 29 -14.92 -23.14 -3.01
CA LEU A 29 -14.53 -21.73 -3.11
C LEU A 29 -14.66 -21.18 -4.54
N MET A 30 -14.44 -22.02 -5.55
CA MET A 30 -14.48 -21.63 -6.95
C MET A 30 -15.85 -21.85 -7.60
N THR A 31 -16.78 -22.51 -6.91
CA THR A 31 -18.13 -22.81 -7.39
C THR A 31 -19.19 -22.22 -6.45
N LYS A 32 -19.55 -22.94 -5.39
CA LYS A 32 -20.60 -22.63 -4.42
C LYS A 32 -20.42 -21.27 -3.73
N TYR A 33 -19.18 -20.91 -3.41
CA TYR A 33 -18.85 -19.69 -2.67
C TYR A 33 -18.10 -18.65 -3.52
N LYS A 34 -18.05 -18.82 -4.84
CA LYS A 34 -17.23 -17.98 -5.74
C LYS A 34 -17.49 -16.49 -5.57
N ALA A 35 -18.75 -16.07 -5.58
CA ALA A 35 -19.11 -14.65 -5.48
C ALA A 35 -18.65 -14.04 -4.15
N ALA A 36 -18.90 -14.72 -3.04
CA ALA A 36 -18.47 -14.26 -1.71
C ALA A 36 -16.94 -14.25 -1.57
N PHE A 37 -16.27 -15.24 -2.14
CA PHE A 37 -14.82 -15.32 -2.09
C PHE A 37 -14.13 -14.27 -2.96
N ASP A 38 -14.68 -13.95 -4.12
CA ASP A 38 -14.18 -12.88 -4.99
C ASP A 38 -14.45 -11.49 -4.38
N ALA A 39 -15.60 -11.28 -3.73
CA ALA A 39 -15.86 -10.06 -2.95
C ALA A 39 -14.81 -9.88 -1.83
N LEU A 40 -14.48 -10.96 -1.10
CA LEU A 40 -13.48 -10.90 -0.05
C LEU A 40 -12.06 -10.56 -0.57
N LYS A 41 -11.69 -11.03 -1.78
CA LYS A 41 -10.44 -10.62 -2.43
C LYS A 41 -10.46 -9.13 -2.81
N GLN A 42 -11.60 -8.62 -3.25
CA GLN A 42 -11.74 -7.21 -3.56
C GLN A 42 -11.64 -6.36 -2.28
N ASP A 43 -12.26 -6.78 -1.17
CA ASP A 43 -12.12 -6.14 0.13
C ASP A 43 -10.65 -6.10 0.58
N LEU A 44 -9.90 -7.19 0.35
CA LEU A 44 -8.47 -7.25 0.68
C LEU A 44 -7.69 -6.21 -0.13
N LYS A 45 -8.00 -6.06 -1.42
CA LYS A 45 -7.36 -5.10 -2.32
C LYS A 45 -7.59 -3.67 -1.84
N GLU A 46 -8.84 -3.36 -1.52
CA GLU A 46 -9.25 -2.03 -1.08
C GLU A 46 -8.65 -1.68 0.28
N ALA A 47 -8.68 -2.63 1.23
CA ALA A 47 -8.04 -2.47 2.54
C ALA A 47 -6.54 -2.24 2.41
N ALA A 48 -5.85 -3.01 1.55
CA ALA A 48 -4.42 -2.86 1.30
C ALA A 48 -4.08 -1.49 0.69
N GLN A 49 -4.83 -1.05 -0.33
CA GLN A 49 -4.65 0.25 -0.96
C GLN A 49 -4.91 1.40 0.01
N ALA A 50 -5.99 1.32 0.80
CA ALA A 50 -6.35 2.33 1.78
C ALA A 50 -5.29 2.44 2.90
N TYR A 51 -4.86 1.31 3.45
CA TYR A 51 -3.81 1.25 4.44
C TYR A 51 -2.51 1.84 3.90
N MET A 52 -2.01 1.31 2.77
CA MET A 52 -0.75 1.74 2.17
C MET A 52 -0.73 3.24 1.89
N LYS A 53 -1.77 3.77 1.22
CA LYS A 53 -1.85 5.20 0.91
C LYS A 53 -1.78 6.08 2.16
N THR A 54 -2.43 5.65 3.23
CA THR A 54 -2.48 6.44 4.48
C THR A 54 -1.17 6.33 5.24
N TYR A 55 -0.62 5.13 5.35
CA TYR A 55 0.60 4.85 6.12
C TYR A 55 1.84 5.44 5.46
N VAL A 56 1.99 5.26 4.14
CA VAL A 56 3.17 5.70 3.38
C VAL A 56 3.27 7.21 3.30
N PHE A 57 2.14 7.90 3.14
CA PHE A 57 2.08 9.35 3.01
C PHE A 57 1.71 10.05 4.32
N ASP A 58 1.80 9.34 5.45
CA ASP A 58 1.58 9.95 6.74
C ASP A 58 2.53 11.13 6.94
N GLN A 59 1.99 12.28 7.36
CA GLN A 59 2.70 13.55 7.52
C GLN A 59 3.35 14.15 6.24
N ILE A 60 3.19 13.54 5.06
CA ILE A 60 3.74 14.05 3.81
C ILE A 60 2.78 15.05 3.16
N LYS A 61 3.26 16.29 2.95
CA LYS A 61 2.51 17.36 2.28
C LYS A 61 3.28 17.87 1.07
N ILE A 62 2.84 17.49 -0.13
CA ILE A 62 3.46 17.88 -1.40
C ILE A 62 2.67 19.04 -2.02
N LYS A 63 3.34 20.15 -2.35
CA LYS A 63 2.70 21.32 -2.99
C LYS A 63 2.34 21.01 -4.45
N LYS A 64 1.27 21.61 -4.97
CA LYS A 64 0.84 21.48 -6.38
C LYS A 64 1.66 22.39 -7.33
N ASN A 65 2.98 22.38 -7.23
CA ASN A 65 3.90 23.15 -8.06
C ASN A 65 4.78 22.23 -8.93
N PRO A 66 5.63 22.74 -9.85
CA PRO A 66 6.47 21.89 -10.69
C PRO A 66 7.35 20.90 -9.91
N ALA A 67 8.00 21.36 -8.84
CA ALA A 67 8.83 20.50 -7.97
C ALA A 67 8.02 19.38 -7.30
N GLY A 68 6.83 19.70 -6.77
CA GLY A 68 5.96 18.70 -6.16
C GLY A 68 5.42 17.68 -7.18
N ARG A 69 5.11 18.11 -8.40
CA ARG A 69 4.78 17.19 -9.50
C ARG A 69 5.95 16.28 -9.86
N ALA A 70 7.17 16.81 -9.88
CA ALA A 70 8.36 16.00 -10.13
C ALA A 70 8.56 14.92 -9.05
N LEU A 71 8.39 15.27 -7.77
CA LEU A 71 8.43 14.30 -6.67
C LEU A 71 7.37 13.21 -6.82
N VAL A 72 6.10 13.58 -7.07
CA VAL A 72 5.01 12.62 -7.27
C VAL A 72 5.32 11.67 -8.44
N ASN A 73 5.81 12.21 -9.56
CA ASN A 73 6.19 11.40 -10.72
C ASN A 73 7.33 10.43 -10.39
N LYS A 74 8.33 10.87 -9.61
CA LYS A 74 9.44 10.02 -9.16
C LYS A 74 8.95 8.87 -8.27
N ILE A 75 8.03 9.17 -7.34
CA ILE A 75 7.41 8.17 -6.47
C ILE A 75 6.62 7.14 -7.28
N ASN A 76 5.74 7.60 -8.18
CA ASN A 76 4.93 6.73 -9.02
C ASN A 76 5.80 5.87 -9.95
N LYS A 77 6.84 6.46 -10.55
CA LYS A 77 7.77 5.74 -11.42
C LYS A 77 8.48 4.63 -10.66
N ARG A 78 9.02 4.91 -9.47
CA ARG A 78 9.64 3.86 -8.64
C ARG A 78 8.64 2.77 -8.27
N TYR A 79 7.43 3.15 -7.86
CA TYR A 79 6.39 2.19 -7.48
C TYR A 79 6.09 1.19 -8.60
N PHE A 80 6.01 1.70 -9.84
CA PHE A 80 5.83 0.91 -11.05
C PHE A 80 7.08 0.06 -11.39
N ASP A 81 8.24 0.70 -11.53
CA ASP A 81 9.50 0.04 -11.95
C ASP A 81 9.94 -1.08 -10.99
N GLN A 82 9.58 -0.98 -9.71
CA GLN A 82 9.89 -2.00 -8.70
C GLN A 82 8.85 -3.11 -8.59
N HIS A 83 7.78 -3.05 -9.39
CA HIS A 83 6.66 -3.99 -9.33
C HIS A 83 6.07 -4.11 -7.91
N LEU A 84 6.00 -3.00 -7.16
CA LEU A 84 5.61 -3.05 -5.75
C LEU A 84 4.17 -3.54 -5.56
N ALA A 85 3.25 -3.15 -6.43
CA ALA A 85 1.87 -3.63 -6.40
C ALA A 85 1.79 -5.16 -6.49
N GLU A 86 2.61 -5.75 -7.36
CA GLU A 86 2.64 -7.20 -7.59
C GLU A 86 3.29 -7.95 -6.42
N LYS A 87 4.38 -7.42 -5.86
CA LYS A 87 5.07 -8.02 -4.70
C LYS A 87 4.19 -7.98 -3.46
N ILE A 88 3.59 -6.84 -3.15
CA ILE A 88 2.65 -6.69 -2.03
C ILE A 88 1.42 -7.58 -2.25
N GLY A 89 0.89 -7.62 -3.48
CA GLY A 89 -0.19 -8.52 -3.83
C GLY A 89 0.19 -10.00 -3.63
N THR A 90 1.38 -10.41 -4.04
CA THR A 90 1.87 -11.78 -3.86
C THR A 90 1.90 -12.15 -2.38
N ALA A 91 2.53 -11.33 -1.54
CA ALA A 91 2.59 -11.54 -0.11
C ALA A 91 1.19 -11.71 0.53
N LEU A 92 0.22 -10.87 0.14
CA LEU A 92 -1.13 -10.92 0.72
C LEU A 92 -2.01 -12.06 0.17
N TYR A 93 -2.00 -12.30 -1.14
CA TYR A 93 -2.95 -13.23 -1.79
C TYR A 93 -2.43 -14.67 -1.93
N LYS A 94 -1.12 -14.85 -2.03
CA LYS A 94 -0.48 -16.15 -2.19
C LYS A 94 0.07 -16.66 -0.86
N ASP A 95 0.81 -15.81 -0.16
CA ASP A 95 1.57 -16.22 1.03
C ASP A 95 0.84 -15.92 2.35
N TYR A 96 -0.29 -15.21 2.29
CA TYR A 96 -1.07 -14.74 3.44
C TYR A 96 -0.23 -13.98 4.49
N SER A 97 0.86 -13.37 4.04
CA SER A 97 1.86 -12.75 4.91
C SER A 97 1.63 -11.26 5.00
N PHE A 98 1.03 -10.83 6.11
CA PHE A 98 0.97 -9.41 6.45
C PHE A 98 2.38 -8.84 6.66
N ASP A 99 3.27 -9.58 7.32
CA ASP A 99 4.59 -9.09 7.69
C ASP A 99 5.48 -8.84 6.47
N GLU A 100 5.42 -9.71 5.45
CA GLU A 100 6.13 -9.49 4.20
C GLU A 100 5.58 -8.29 3.44
N ALA A 101 4.26 -8.15 3.36
CA ALA A 101 3.61 -6.99 2.77
C ALA A 101 4.01 -5.69 3.51
N GLN A 102 4.00 -5.72 4.84
CA GLN A 102 4.41 -4.60 5.68
C GLN A 102 5.87 -4.22 5.44
N TYR A 103 6.77 -5.21 5.37
CA TYR A 103 8.18 -4.97 5.07
C TYR A 103 8.36 -4.22 3.75
N LEU A 104 7.68 -4.65 2.68
CA LEU A 104 7.74 -3.97 1.38
C LEU A 104 7.20 -2.52 1.44
N ILE A 105 6.09 -2.32 2.17
CA ILE A 105 5.49 -1.00 2.39
C ILE A 105 6.44 -0.10 3.19
N ASP A 106 7.11 -0.62 4.21
CA ASP A 106 8.06 0.12 5.06
C ASP A 106 9.28 0.57 4.27
N GLN A 107 9.84 -0.31 3.43
CA GLN A 107 10.97 0.06 2.55
C GLN A 107 10.57 1.17 1.57
N HIS A 108 9.34 1.12 1.05
CA HIS A 108 8.82 2.16 0.18
C HIS A 108 8.63 3.49 0.92
N LYS A 109 8.03 3.45 2.12
CA LYS A 109 7.84 4.61 2.99
C LYS A 109 9.17 5.29 3.32
N LYS A 110 10.16 4.53 3.80
CA LYS A 110 11.51 5.06 4.12
C LYS A 110 12.15 5.77 2.95
N TRP A 111 12.03 5.21 1.75
CA TRP A 111 12.56 5.85 0.55
C TRP A 111 11.78 7.14 0.20
N ILE A 112 10.45 7.14 0.31
CA ILE A 112 9.65 8.35 0.09
C ILE A 112 10.01 9.44 1.09
N GLU A 113 10.15 9.10 2.37
CA GLU A 113 10.55 10.05 3.42
C GLU A 113 11.92 10.68 3.12
N ALA A 114 12.87 9.90 2.60
CA ALA A 114 14.18 10.41 2.19
C ALA A 114 14.08 11.37 0.99
N GLU A 115 13.26 11.07 0.00
CA GLU A 115 13.02 11.96 -1.15
C GLU A 115 12.22 13.21 -0.77
N TYR A 116 11.29 13.08 0.16
CA TYR A 116 10.51 14.20 0.67
C TYR A 116 11.39 15.19 1.45
N LYS A 117 12.36 14.70 2.24
CA LYS A 117 13.35 15.56 2.92
C LYS A 117 14.16 16.41 1.92
N LYS A 118 14.61 15.82 0.81
CA LYS A 118 15.31 16.56 -0.26
C LYS A 118 14.42 17.63 -0.88
N TYR A 119 13.17 17.26 -1.18
CA TYR A 119 12.17 18.19 -1.71
C TYR A 119 11.91 19.39 -0.79
N LEU A 120 11.91 19.19 0.53
CA LEU A 120 11.76 20.28 1.49
C LEU A 120 12.98 21.21 1.49
N GLN A 121 14.19 20.66 1.47
CA GLN A 121 15.44 21.44 1.42
C GLN A 121 15.53 22.31 0.16
N GLU A 122 15.26 21.74 -1.01
CA GLU A 122 15.23 22.46 -2.29
C GLU A 122 14.16 23.58 -2.30
N GLY A 123 13.06 23.39 -1.58
CA GLY A 123 11.97 24.36 -1.45
C GLY A 123 12.23 25.49 -0.45
N GLU A 124 13.14 25.30 0.50
CA GLU A 124 13.60 26.33 1.45
C GLU A 124 14.70 27.21 0.82
N GLU A 125 15.62 26.61 0.07
CA GLU A 125 16.70 27.31 -0.63
C GLU A 125 16.20 28.23 -1.74
N SER A 126 15.07 27.88 -2.38
CA SER A 126 14.43 28.72 -3.42
C SER A 126 13.52 29.82 -2.87
N GLY A 127 13.30 29.88 -1.55
CA GLY A 127 12.59 30.96 -0.86
C GLY A 127 13.49 32.10 -0.36
N GLY A 128 14.80 32.00 -0.56
CA GLY A 128 15.81 32.99 -0.19
C GLY A 128 16.38 33.75 -1.37
N ILE A 129 15.53 34.39 -2.17
CA ILE A 129 15.96 35.47 -3.07
C ILE A 129 15.03 36.65 -2.84
N HIS A 130 15.66 37.77 -2.47
CA HIS A 130 15.11 39.10 -2.19
C HIS A 130 14.06 39.58 -3.19
#